data_AF-A0A9W9WIZ1-F1
#
_entry.id   AF-A0A9W9WIZ1-F1
#
_cell.length_a   1.000
_cell.length_b   1.000
_cell.length_c   1.000
_cell.angle_alpha   90.00
_cell.angle_beta   90.00
_cell.angle_gamma   90.00
#
_symmetry.space_group_name_H-M   'P 1'
#
loop_
_entity.id
_entity.type
_entity.pdbx_description
1 polymer ?
#
loop_
_entity_poly.entity_id
_entity_poly.type
_entity_poly.pdbx_seq_one_letter_code
_entity_poly.pdbx_strand_id
1 'polypeptide(L)'
;MRQTAGPAEWTTFAIYGRIKTLLFLHHDPSPLHMLSALCILSIWLPYSPDAIVLDNPWQWAGMAIRLAIQLHLHENETYNKLEHPGRARRMWWYLFINDTMQTACCGRPAMFPLETSVPLPAPSDFKDPDLGSHVFCQLTNLCTILKKVQDLARLDNASPEQVYLSLDGLRLLREQLPVEMQLFHIETRQPYSRPVVELHIFYLVTVILTCFLGRRHNPSLFKYASMVASSCISRLYEEILYHEDVQYLLPIHSWANLVAGIPRAFTDNDALNPDRDEELRISKQLLEIMSEKHTSAALALRKIDRFNNMRTDAFPTQTENTWGALPVPGQMQLAQLFPFPSSFCPMLGLLRSAETSENEAPDTLLALPMDSNDWPIDWSSFLFDNPVSV
;
A
#
# COMPACT_ATOMS: atom_id res chain seq x y z
N MET A 1 26.47 -44.97 -15.20
CA MET A 1 26.73 -43.58 -14.75
C MET A 1 25.59 -42.71 -15.23
N ARG A 2 24.62 -42.42 -14.34
CA ARG A 2 23.50 -41.52 -14.63
C ARG A 2 23.99 -40.08 -14.45
N GLN A 3 23.76 -39.23 -15.44
CA GLN A 3 23.93 -37.79 -15.29
C GLN A 3 23.00 -37.31 -14.17
N THR A 4 23.58 -36.58 -13.23
CA THR A 4 22.89 -35.93 -12.10
C THR A 4 21.91 -34.89 -12.62
N ALA A 5 20.64 -35.01 -12.23
CA ALA A 5 19.61 -33.99 -12.47
C ALA A 5 20.10 -32.64 -11.91
N GLY A 6 20.25 -31.67 -12.80
CA GLY A 6 20.83 -30.37 -12.49
C GLY A 6 19.87 -29.38 -11.79
N PRO A 7 20.32 -28.13 -11.55
CA PRO A 7 19.65 -27.09 -10.77
C PRO A 7 18.31 -26.55 -11.34
N ALA A 8 17.81 -27.09 -12.46
CA ALA A 8 16.60 -26.62 -13.14
C ALA A 8 15.28 -27.10 -12.49
N GLU A 9 15.29 -28.12 -11.64
CA GLU A 9 14.06 -28.72 -11.09
C GLU A 9 13.35 -27.87 -10.02
N TRP A 10 14.02 -26.89 -9.42
CA TRP A 10 13.52 -26.15 -8.25
C TRP A 10 13.52 -24.63 -8.43
N THR A 11 13.49 -24.14 -9.67
CA THR A 11 13.27 -22.70 -9.91
C THR A 11 11.89 -22.27 -9.37
N THR A 12 11.73 -21.00 -9.00
CA THR A 12 10.44 -20.48 -8.50
C THR A 12 9.30 -20.75 -9.49
N PHE A 13 9.58 -20.62 -10.79
CA PHE A 13 8.62 -20.95 -11.85
C PHE A 13 8.28 -22.45 -11.90
N ALA A 14 9.26 -23.34 -11.73
CA ALA A 14 9.02 -24.78 -11.65
C ALA A 14 8.19 -25.17 -10.43
N ILE A 15 8.48 -24.59 -9.26
CA ILE A 15 7.70 -24.79 -8.03
C ILE A 15 6.26 -24.32 -8.23
N TYR A 16 6.08 -23.12 -8.78
CA TYR A 16 4.77 -22.58 -9.12
C TYR A 16 3.97 -23.50 -10.05
N GLY A 17 4.61 -24.00 -11.12
CA GLY A 17 4.00 -24.97 -12.04
C GLY A 17 3.57 -26.25 -11.32
N ARG A 18 4.43 -26.81 -10.45
CA ARG A 18 4.14 -28.02 -9.67
C ARG A 18 2.96 -27.83 -8.72
N ILE A 19 2.88 -26.72 -8.00
CA ILE A 19 1.76 -26.42 -7.10
C ILE A 19 0.45 -26.42 -7.88
N LYS A 20 0.40 -25.74 -9.05
CA LYS A 20 -0.79 -25.73 -9.91
C LYS A 20 -1.17 -27.13 -10.40
N THR A 21 -0.20 -27.92 -10.84
CA THR A 21 -0.45 -29.29 -11.30
C THR A 21 -1.05 -30.14 -10.17
N LEU A 22 -0.44 -30.14 -8.99
CA LEU A 22 -0.92 -30.91 -7.84
C LEU A 22 -2.32 -30.46 -7.39
N LEU A 23 -2.60 -29.15 -7.46
CA LEU A 23 -3.90 -28.57 -7.17
C LEU A 23 -5.00 -29.11 -8.10
N PHE A 24 -4.78 -29.08 -9.43
CA PHE A 24 -5.78 -29.55 -10.40
C PHE A 24 -5.88 -31.08 -10.51
N LEU A 25 -4.83 -31.80 -10.13
CA LEU A 25 -4.88 -33.26 -10.00
C LEU A 25 -5.56 -33.72 -8.70
N HIS A 26 -6.02 -32.80 -7.85
CA HIS A 26 -6.68 -33.10 -6.58
C HIS A 26 -5.82 -34.02 -5.69
N HIS A 27 -4.51 -33.78 -5.68
CA HIS A 27 -3.56 -34.64 -4.96
C HIS A 27 -3.83 -34.68 -3.45
N ASP A 28 -4.23 -33.57 -2.85
CA ASP A 28 -4.62 -33.48 -1.44
C ASP A 28 -6.15 -33.29 -1.34
N PRO A 29 -6.89 -34.18 -0.64
CA PRO A 29 -8.34 -34.08 -0.50
C PRO A 29 -8.78 -32.99 0.48
N SER A 30 -7.89 -32.43 1.30
CA SER A 30 -8.21 -31.42 2.31
C SER A 30 -8.58 -30.07 1.68
N PRO A 31 -9.83 -29.58 1.84
CA PRO A 31 -10.23 -28.30 1.26
C PRO A 31 -9.47 -27.11 1.86
N LEU A 32 -9.03 -27.19 3.12
CA LEU A 32 -8.21 -26.16 3.74
C LEU A 32 -6.78 -26.14 3.19
N HIS A 33 -6.25 -27.28 2.76
CA HIS A 33 -4.95 -27.32 2.08
C HIS A 33 -5.05 -26.78 0.66
N MET A 34 -6.13 -27.12 -0.05
CA MET A 34 -6.47 -26.53 -1.34
C MET A 34 -6.58 -24.99 -1.23
N LEU A 35 -7.28 -24.49 -0.21
CA LEU A 35 -7.40 -23.06 0.06
C LEU A 35 -6.03 -22.42 0.37
N SER A 36 -5.21 -23.08 1.19
CA SER A 36 -3.84 -22.62 1.49
C SER A 36 -3.00 -22.47 0.21
N ALA A 37 -3.07 -23.45 -0.69
CA ALA A 37 -2.35 -23.42 -1.96
C ALA A 37 -2.83 -22.27 -2.85
N LEU A 38 -4.14 -22.04 -2.96
CA LEU A 38 -4.70 -20.92 -3.71
C LEU A 38 -4.26 -19.55 -3.14
N CYS A 39 -4.24 -19.41 -1.81
CA CYS A 39 -3.70 -18.21 -1.15
C CYS A 39 -2.24 -17.97 -1.57
N ILE A 40 -1.38 -18.99 -1.51
CA ILE A 40 0.03 -18.88 -1.93
C ILE A 40 0.14 -18.51 -3.41
N LEU A 41 -0.68 -19.08 -4.29
CA LEU A 41 -0.68 -18.72 -5.71
C LEU A 41 -1.12 -17.26 -5.96
N SER A 42 -1.96 -16.70 -5.09
CA SER A 42 -2.48 -15.33 -5.23
C SER A 42 -1.47 -14.21 -4.93
N ILE A 43 -0.28 -14.53 -4.43
CA ILE A 43 0.83 -13.57 -4.23
C ILE A 43 1.93 -13.70 -5.28
N TRP A 44 1.80 -14.63 -6.23
CA TRP A 44 2.79 -14.86 -7.28
C TRP A 44 2.34 -14.30 -8.61
N LEU A 45 3.14 -13.41 -9.20
CA LEU A 45 2.88 -12.79 -10.49
C LEU A 45 3.93 -13.24 -11.54
N PRO A 46 3.67 -14.33 -12.27
CA PRO A 46 4.64 -14.90 -13.23
C PRO A 46 4.70 -14.15 -14.57
N TYR A 47 3.70 -13.34 -14.90
CA TYR A 47 3.59 -12.61 -16.17
C TYR A 47 3.58 -11.11 -15.95
N SER A 48 3.80 -10.31 -17.00
CA SER A 48 3.60 -8.86 -16.90
C SER A 48 2.20 -8.54 -16.36
N PRO A 49 2.02 -7.50 -15.51
CA PRO A 49 0.70 -7.05 -15.06
C PRO A 49 -0.31 -6.82 -16.21
N ASP A 50 0.19 -6.41 -17.38
CA ASP A 50 -0.60 -6.11 -18.58
C ASP A 50 -1.04 -7.37 -19.36
N ALA A 51 -0.52 -8.54 -19.00
CA ALA A 51 -0.82 -9.77 -19.69
C ALA A 51 -2.25 -10.24 -19.38
N ILE A 52 -3.06 -10.40 -20.42
CA ILE A 52 -4.42 -10.97 -20.31
C ILE A 52 -4.29 -12.50 -20.27
N VAL A 53 -4.20 -13.05 -19.07
CA VAL A 53 -4.04 -14.50 -18.83
C VAL A 53 -4.94 -14.98 -17.70
N LEU A 54 -5.33 -16.26 -17.71
CA LEU A 54 -6.04 -16.89 -16.58
C LEU A 54 -5.13 -17.17 -15.38
N ASP A 55 -3.82 -17.14 -15.59
CA ASP A 55 -2.80 -17.49 -14.60
C ASP A 55 -2.22 -16.23 -13.96
N ASN A 56 -3.01 -15.57 -13.12
CA ASN A 56 -2.59 -14.33 -12.45
C ASN A 56 -3.14 -14.24 -11.00
N PRO A 57 -2.50 -13.43 -10.13
CA PRO A 57 -2.89 -13.23 -8.73
C PRO A 57 -4.39 -13.03 -8.47
N TRP A 58 -5.07 -12.25 -9.31
CA TRP A 58 -6.49 -11.92 -9.16
C TRP A 58 -7.38 -13.12 -9.44
N GLN A 59 -7.05 -13.93 -10.45
CA GLN A 59 -7.78 -15.17 -10.74
C GLN A 59 -7.64 -16.17 -9.59
N TRP A 60 -6.43 -16.34 -9.07
CA TRP A 60 -6.16 -17.21 -7.92
C TRP A 60 -6.87 -16.72 -6.65
N ALA A 61 -6.85 -15.41 -6.38
CA ALA A 61 -7.58 -14.81 -5.26
C ALA A 61 -9.10 -15.04 -5.38
N GLY A 62 -9.68 -14.82 -6.57
CA GLY A 62 -11.11 -15.05 -6.81
C GLY A 62 -11.51 -16.52 -6.62
N MET A 63 -10.68 -17.46 -7.08
CA MET A 63 -10.89 -18.90 -6.82
C MET A 63 -10.83 -19.21 -5.32
N ALA A 64 -9.86 -18.64 -4.61
CA ALA A 64 -9.71 -18.84 -3.17
C ALA A 64 -10.92 -18.30 -2.38
N ILE A 65 -11.40 -17.10 -2.73
CA ILE A 65 -12.59 -16.49 -2.11
C ILE A 65 -13.82 -17.37 -2.31
N ARG A 66 -14.07 -17.84 -3.54
CA ARG A 66 -15.21 -18.74 -3.83
C ARG A 66 -15.11 -20.05 -3.06
N LEU A 67 -13.92 -20.64 -2.95
CA LEU A 67 -13.70 -21.84 -2.14
C LEU A 67 -13.93 -21.57 -0.65
N ALA A 68 -13.45 -20.45 -0.12
CA ALA A 68 -13.67 -20.06 1.28
C ALA A 68 -15.18 -19.86 1.58
N ILE A 69 -15.93 -19.30 0.64
CA ILE A 69 -17.40 -19.18 0.74
C ILE A 69 -18.06 -20.57 0.73
N GLN A 70 -17.64 -21.48 -0.16
CA GLN A 70 -18.12 -22.85 -0.20
C GLN A 70 -17.85 -23.62 1.11
N LEU A 71 -16.78 -23.27 1.81
CA LEU A 71 -16.44 -23.80 3.13
C LEU A 71 -17.15 -23.07 4.29
N HIS A 72 -18.08 -22.18 3.99
CA HIS A 72 -18.82 -21.36 4.96
C HIS A 72 -17.92 -20.52 5.88
N LEU A 73 -16.71 -20.16 5.45
CA LEU A 73 -15.77 -19.36 6.26
C LEU A 73 -16.20 -17.90 6.41
N HIS A 74 -17.23 -17.47 5.69
CA HIS A 74 -17.85 -16.15 5.82
C HIS A 74 -18.84 -16.07 6.99
N GLU A 75 -19.20 -17.22 7.59
CA GLU A 75 -20.13 -17.34 8.71
C GLU A 75 -19.35 -17.58 10.01
N ASN A 76 -19.58 -16.75 11.03
CA ASN A 76 -18.90 -16.87 12.32
C ASN A 76 -19.19 -18.21 13.03
N GLU A 77 -20.39 -18.76 12.85
CA GLU A 77 -20.85 -20.00 13.45
C GLU A 77 -20.06 -21.23 12.97
N THR A 78 -19.52 -21.17 11.75
CA THR A 78 -18.69 -22.24 11.16
C THR A 78 -17.45 -22.50 12.00
N TYR A 79 -16.84 -21.46 12.56
CA TYR A 79 -15.59 -21.57 13.30
C TYR A 79 -15.71 -22.42 14.56
N ASN A 80 -16.89 -22.46 15.19
CA ASN A 80 -17.13 -23.30 16.36
C ASN A 80 -17.07 -24.81 16.07
N LYS A 81 -17.16 -25.19 14.78
CA LYS A 81 -17.18 -26.58 14.32
C LYS A 81 -15.82 -27.03 13.78
N LEU A 82 -14.88 -26.11 13.59
CA LEU A 82 -13.56 -26.42 13.01
C LEU A 82 -12.60 -26.89 14.10
N GLU A 83 -11.76 -27.88 13.77
CA GLU A 83 -10.66 -28.31 14.64
C GLU A 83 -9.60 -27.21 14.83
N HIS A 84 -9.38 -26.40 13.79
CA HIS A 84 -8.39 -25.34 13.76
C HIS A 84 -9.00 -24.00 13.32
N PRO A 85 -9.89 -23.40 14.13
CA PRO A 85 -10.63 -22.19 13.75
C PRO A 85 -9.72 -21.01 13.46
N GLY A 86 -8.64 -20.86 14.23
CA GLY A 86 -7.67 -19.78 14.01
C GLY A 86 -6.99 -19.86 12.64
N ARG A 87 -6.66 -21.06 12.15
CA ARG A 87 -6.06 -21.26 10.81
C ARG A 87 -7.02 -20.80 9.71
N ALA A 88 -8.28 -21.20 9.80
CA ALA A 88 -9.30 -20.79 8.84
C ALA A 88 -9.55 -19.27 8.89
N ARG A 89 -9.55 -18.67 10.09
CA ARG A 89 -9.80 -17.23 10.28
C ARG A 89 -8.69 -16.41 9.66
N ARG A 90 -7.43 -16.85 9.82
CA ARG A 90 -6.29 -16.23 9.13
C ARG A 90 -6.41 -16.32 7.62
N MET A 91 -6.86 -17.44 7.06
CA MET A 91 -7.07 -17.55 5.61
C MET A 91 -8.17 -16.61 5.13
N TRP A 92 -9.28 -16.52 5.86
CA TRP A 92 -10.37 -15.59 5.55
C TRP A 92 -9.89 -14.14 5.49
N TRP A 93 -9.20 -13.67 6.52
CA TRP A 93 -8.71 -12.30 6.58
C TRP A 93 -7.50 -12.03 5.69
N TYR A 94 -6.69 -13.05 5.41
CA TYR A 94 -5.68 -12.95 4.36
C TYR A 94 -6.32 -12.67 3.00
N LEU A 95 -7.42 -13.35 2.66
CA LEU A 95 -8.12 -13.11 1.39
C LEU A 95 -8.71 -11.70 1.33
N PHE A 96 -9.22 -11.18 2.45
CA PHE A 96 -9.65 -9.78 2.55
C PHE A 96 -8.50 -8.81 2.28
N ILE A 97 -7.36 -8.98 2.95
CA ILE A 97 -6.16 -8.16 2.74
C ILE A 97 -5.72 -8.22 1.27
N ASN A 98 -5.60 -9.42 0.72
CA ASN A 98 -5.11 -9.64 -0.63
C ASN A 98 -6.05 -9.02 -1.68
N ASP A 99 -7.36 -9.23 -1.57
CA ASP A 99 -8.35 -8.62 -2.48
C ASP A 99 -8.38 -7.09 -2.36
N THR A 100 -8.27 -6.55 -1.13
CA THR A 100 -8.22 -5.10 -0.89
C THR A 100 -6.96 -4.48 -1.50
N MET A 101 -5.79 -5.07 -1.29
CA MET A 101 -4.52 -4.59 -1.86
C MET A 101 -4.51 -4.70 -3.39
N GLN A 102 -5.01 -5.80 -3.95
CA GLN A 102 -5.11 -5.97 -5.40
C GLN A 102 -6.11 -5.00 -6.03
N THR A 103 -7.23 -4.72 -5.36
CA THR A 103 -8.19 -3.68 -5.77
C THR A 103 -7.52 -2.31 -5.81
N ALA A 104 -6.68 -2.00 -4.81
CA ALA A 104 -5.92 -0.75 -4.75
C ALA A 104 -4.93 -0.63 -5.92
N CYS A 105 -4.24 -1.73 -6.19
CA CYS A 105 -3.14 -1.81 -7.14
C CYS A 105 -3.60 -1.82 -8.60
N CYS A 106 -4.68 -2.53 -8.90
CA CYS A 106 -5.06 -2.82 -10.29
C CYS A 106 -6.38 -2.15 -10.72
N GLY A 107 -7.08 -1.47 -9.80
CA GLY A 107 -8.36 -0.80 -10.08
C GLY A 107 -9.50 -1.78 -10.39
N ARG A 108 -9.27 -3.08 -10.21
CA ARG A 108 -10.25 -4.13 -10.48
C ARG A 108 -11.36 -4.09 -9.43
N PRO A 109 -12.60 -4.50 -9.76
CA PRO A 109 -13.64 -4.68 -8.76
C PRO A 109 -13.18 -5.66 -7.66
N ALA A 110 -13.43 -5.31 -6.41
CA ALA A 110 -13.21 -6.19 -5.28
C ALA A 110 -14.16 -7.39 -5.38
N MET A 111 -13.67 -8.58 -5.01
CA MET A 111 -14.44 -9.83 -5.04
C MET A 111 -14.80 -10.31 -3.62
N PHE A 112 -14.11 -9.81 -2.60
CA PHE A 112 -14.36 -10.18 -1.23
C PHE A 112 -15.73 -9.67 -0.76
N PRO A 113 -16.54 -10.48 -0.04
CA PRO A 113 -17.85 -10.03 0.41
C PRO A 113 -17.72 -8.84 1.35
N LEU A 114 -18.50 -7.79 1.06
CA LEU A 114 -18.44 -6.51 1.79
C LEU A 114 -18.92 -6.64 3.24
N GLU A 115 -19.79 -7.59 3.52
CA GLU A 115 -20.33 -7.84 4.86
C GLU A 115 -19.94 -9.25 5.32
N THR A 116 -19.15 -9.31 6.39
CA THR A 116 -18.79 -10.56 7.05
C THR A 116 -19.01 -10.41 8.55
N SER A 117 -19.62 -11.43 9.18
CA SER A 117 -19.83 -11.49 10.62
C SER A 117 -18.62 -12.06 11.36
N VAL A 118 -17.58 -12.47 10.62
CA VAL A 118 -16.38 -13.08 11.17
C VAL A 118 -15.61 -12.05 11.97
N PRO A 119 -15.21 -12.32 13.21
CA PRO A 119 -14.39 -11.40 14.00
C PRO A 119 -13.00 -11.23 13.37
N LEU A 120 -12.40 -10.05 13.56
CA LEU A 120 -11.03 -9.77 13.16
C LEU A 120 -10.04 -10.78 13.74
N PRO A 121 -8.93 -11.07 13.04
CA PRO A 121 -7.96 -12.03 13.53
C PRO A 121 -7.24 -11.47 14.76
N ALA A 122 -6.93 -12.34 15.70
CA ALA A 122 -6.16 -12.01 16.90
C ALA A 122 -4.86 -12.82 16.93
N PRO A 123 -3.83 -12.38 17.69
CA PRO A 123 -2.60 -13.17 17.84
C PRO A 123 -2.86 -14.59 18.36
N SER A 124 -3.91 -14.79 19.17
CA SER A 124 -4.34 -16.09 19.67
C SER A 124 -4.83 -17.07 18.59
N ASP A 125 -5.07 -16.60 17.36
CA ASP A 125 -5.37 -17.48 16.24
C ASP A 125 -4.14 -18.28 15.79
N PHE A 126 -2.93 -17.76 16.03
CA PHE A 126 -1.67 -18.39 15.67
C PHE A 126 -1.25 -19.41 16.73
N LYS A 127 -0.61 -20.50 16.29
CA LYS A 127 -0.14 -21.55 17.20
C LYS A 127 0.99 -21.03 18.10
N ASP A 128 1.92 -20.30 17.50
CA ASP A 128 3.09 -19.71 18.15
C ASP A 128 3.13 -18.21 17.79
N PRO A 129 2.38 -17.36 18.52
CA PRO A 129 2.25 -15.94 18.17
C PRO A 129 3.58 -15.20 18.29
N ASP A 130 3.94 -14.47 17.25
CA ASP A 130 5.16 -13.67 17.14
C ASP A 130 4.85 -12.25 16.66
N LEU A 131 5.88 -11.43 16.44
CA LEU A 131 5.71 -10.07 15.93
C LEU A 131 5.00 -10.05 14.56
N GLY A 132 5.27 -11.04 13.69
CA GLY A 132 4.60 -11.18 12.40
C GLY A 132 3.10 -11.43 12.53
N SER A 133 2.70 -12.21 13.54
CA SER A 133 1.31 -12.50 13.87
C SER A 133 0.56 -11.22 14.30
N HIS A 134 1.21 -10.37 15.10
CA HIS A 134 0.64 -9.07 15.50
C HIS A 134 0.56 -8.10 14.31
N VAL A 135 1.59 -8.06 13.47
CA VAL A 135 1.59 -7.26 12.23
C VAL A 135 0.46 -7.69 11.30
N PHE A 136 0.20 -8.99 11.15
CA PHE A 136 -0.93 -9.49 10.34
C PHE A 136 -2.28 -8.95 10.84
N CYS A 137 -2.50 -8.96 12.15
CA CYS A 137 -3.70 -8.38 12.76
C CYS A 137 -3.83 -6.88 12.45
N GLN A 138 -2.74 -6.12 12.60
CA GLN A 138 -2.74 -4.69 12.33
C GLN A 138 -2.88 -4.35 10.84
N LEU A 139 -2.27 -5.15 9.96
CA LEU A 139 -2.46 -5.03 8.52
C LEU A 139 -3.92 -5.30 8.13
N THR A 140 -4.58 -6.24 8.80
CA THR A 140 -6.02 -6.48 8.61
C THR A 140 -6.83 -5.23 8.95
N ASN A 141 -6.57 -4.60 10.10
CA ASN A 141 -7.22 -3.36 10.51
C ASN A 141 -6.95 -2.23 9.51
N LEU A 142 -5.70 -2.06 9.08
CA LEU A 142 -5.33 -1.06 8.07
C LEU A 142 -6.09 -1.27 6.76
N CYS A 143 -6.22 -2.51 6.28
CA CYS A 143 -6.98 -2.82 5.09
C CYS A 143 -8.47 -2.47 5.21
N THR A 144 -9.06 -2.47 6.41
CA THR A 144 -10.44 -1.97 6.59
C THR A 144 -10.56 -0.47 6.31
N ILE A 145 -9.54 0.31 6.65
CA ILE A 145 -9.49 1.76 6.34
C ILE A 145 -9.21 1.95 4.85
N LEU A 146 -8.23 1.22 4.29
CA LEU A 146 -7.91 1.28 2.86
C LEU A 146 -9.12 0.93 1.99
N LYS A 147 -9.93 -0.06 2.39
CA LYS A 147 -11.16 -0.41 1.68
C LYS A 147 -12.16 0.75 1.66
N LYS A 148 -12.34 1.46 2.79
CA LYS A 148 -13.19 2.66 2.86
C LYS A 148 -12.67 3.78 1.95
N VAL A 149 -11.35 4.01 1.93
CA VAL A 149 -10.69 4.98 1.05
C VAL A 149 -10.95 4.63 -0.42
N GLN A 150 -10.86 3.35 -0.80
CA GLN A 150 -11.19 2.90 -2.16
C GLN A 150 -12.66 3.11 -2.51
N ASP A 151 -13.58 2.87 -1.58
CA ASP A 151 -15.01 3.07 -1.80
C ASP A 151 -15.34 4.56 -2.00
N LEU A 152 -14.70 5.44 -1.22
CA LEU A 152 -14.79 6.89 -1.42
C LEU A 152 -14.19 7.32 -2.76
N ALA A 153 -13.05 6.75 -3.16
CA ALA A 153 -12.40 7.05 -4.43
C ALA A 153 -13.27 6.67 -5.64
N ARG A 154 -14.05 5.59 -5.55
CA ARG A 154 -14.96 5.14 -6.62
C ARG A 154 -16.14 6.08 -6.85
N LEU A 155 -16.61 6.76 -5.81
CA LEU A 155 -17.74 7.68 -5.91
C LEU A 155 -17.33 9.05 -6.46
N ASP A 156 -16.02 9.35 -6.49
CA ASP A 156 -15.41 10.61 -6.97
C ASP A 156 -16.05 11.88 -6.39
N ASN A 157 -16.63 11.78 -5.19
CA ASN A 157 -17.37 12.84 -4.51
C ASN A 157 -17.12 12.87 -3.00
N ALA A 158 -15.99 12.32 -2.55
CA ALA A 158 -15.63 12.27 -1.14
C ALA A 158 -15.66 13.68 -0.52
N SER A 159 -16.46 13.87 0.53
CA SER A 159 -16.51 15.13 1.24
C SER A 159 -15.21 15.33 2.04
N PRO A 160 -14.78 16.58 2.29
CA PRO A 160 -13.62 16.85 3.15
C PRO A 160 -13.74 16.14 4.51
N GLU A 161 -14.94 16.10 5.10
CA GLU A 161 -15.20 15.40 6.35
C GLU A 161 -14.87 13.90 6.26
N GLN A 162 -15.27 13.21 5.17
CA GLN A 162 -14.97 11.79 4.98
C GLN A 162 -13.46 11.53 4.82
N VAL A 163 -12.75 12.45 4.17
CA VAL A 163 -11.29 12.37 4.05
C VAL A 163 -10.62 12.54 5.41
N TYR A 164 -10.99 13.56 6.18
CA TYR A 164 -10.45 13.78 7.53
C TYR A 164 -10.81 12.65 8.50
N LEU A 165 -12.02 12.09 8.43
CA LEU A 165 -12.39 10.91 9.22
C LEU A 165 -11.52 9.69 8.89
N SER A 166 -11.15 9.53 7.62
CA SER A 166 -10.24 8.46 7.20
C SER A 166 -8.82 8.67 7.73
N LEU A 167 -8.32 9.92 7.68
CA LEU A 167 -7.02 10.30 8.25
C LEU A 167 -6.99 10.15 9.78
N ASP A 168 -8.06 10.54 10.49
CA ASP A 168 -8.16 10.35 11.93
C ASP A 168 -8.23 8.86 12.30
N GLY A 169 -8.91 8.04 11.51
CA GLY A 169 -8.87 6.58 11.64
C GLY A 169 -7.45 6.01 11.53
N LEU A 170 -6.63 6.54 10.61
CA LEU A 170 -5.21 6.18 10.49
C LEU A 170 -4.40 6.66 11.70
N ARG A 171 -4.66 7.88 12.21
CA ARG A 171 -4.02 8.38 13.43
C ARG A 171 -4.30 7.46 14.62
N LEU A 172 -5.57 7.12 14.84
CA LEU A 172 -6.00 6.26 15.94
C LEU A 172 -5.41 4.85 15.83
N LEU A 173 -5.40 4.27 14.62
CA LEU A 173 -4.78 2.96 14.39
C LEU A 173 -3.30 2.95 14.83
N ARG A 174 -2.56 4.00 14.45
CA ARG A 174 -1.16 4.15 14.80
C ARG A 174 -0.96 4.37 16.31
N GLU A 175 -1.77 5.21 16.94
CA GLU A 175 -1.69 5.46 18.40
C GLU A 175 -1.94 4.21 19.24
N GLN A 176 -2.71 3.25 18.71
CA GLN A 176 -2.98 1.96 19.33
C GLN A 176 -1.88 0.91 19.09
N LEU A 177 -0.83 1.23 18.31
CA LEU A 177 0.26 0.29 18.09
C LEU A 177 1.08 0.11 19.38
N PRO A 178 1.30 -1.14 19.82
CA PRO A 178 2.19 -1.44 20.93
C PRO A 178 3.64 -1.11 20.56
N VAL A 179 4.48 -0.91 21.57
CA VAL A 179 5.84 -0.37 21.40
C VAL A 179 6.71 -1.22 20.48
N GLU A 180 6.52 -2.54 20.46
CA GLU A 180 7.29 -3.47 19.63
C GLU A 180 6.96 -3.35 18.13
N MET A 181 5.80 -2.75 17.81
CA MET A 181 5.38 -2.46 16.44
C MET A 181 5.60 -0.99 16.07
N GLN A 182 6.18 -0.16 16.93
CA GLN A 182 6.51 1.22 16.58
C GLN A 182 7.90 1.27 15.93
N LEU A 183 8.08 2.10 14.89
CA LEU A 183 9.40 2.31 14.29
C LEU A 183 10.31 3.16 15.19
N PHE A 184 9.73 4.13 15.88
CA PHE A 184 10.41 5.03 16.80
C PHE A 184 9.66 5.07 18.12
N HIS A 185 10.41 5.03 19.21
CA HIS A 185 9.88 5.39 20.52
C HIS A 185 10.49 6.75 20.89
N ILE A 186 9.65 7.78 20.85
CA ILE A 186 10.05 9.19 20.98
C ILE A 186 10.99 9.57 19.81
N GLU A 187 12.30 9.60 20.02
CA GLU A 187 13.31 9.91 18.98
C GLU A 187 14.25 8.72 18.72
N THR A 188 14.10 7.63 19.49
CA THR A 188 14.98 6.46 19.37
C THR A 188 14.39 5.46 18.39
N ARG A 189 15.18 5.09 17.36
CA ARG A 189 14.82 4.04 16.40
C ARG A 189 14.78 2.68 17.10
N GLN A 190 13.65 1.98 16.97
CA GLN A 190 13.50 0.60 17.45
C GLN A 190 14.31 -0.39 16.59
N PRO A 191 14.61 -1.59 17.08
CA PRO A 191 15.27 -2.62 16.28
C PRO A 191 14.54 -2.90 14.95
N TYR A 192 15.31 -3.14 13.89
CA TYR A 192 14.77 -3.46 12.58
C TYR A 192 13.91 -4.73 12.63
N SER A 193 12.73 -4.65 12.02
CA SER A 193 11.82 -5.77 11.79
C SER A 193 11.12 -5.55 10.47
N ARG A 194 11.44 -6.38 9.47
CA ARG A 194 10.86 -6.24 8.13
C ARG A 194 9.32 -6.20 8.15
N PRO A 195 8.59 -7.10 8.85
CA PRO A 195 7.13 -7.02 8.92
C PRO A 195 6.60 -5.68 9.46
N VAL A 196 7.28 -5.09 10.46
CA VAL A 196 6.89 -3.79 11.02
C VAL A 196 7.14 -2.66 10.02
N VAL A 197 8.28 -2.70 9.31
CA VAL A 197 8.59 -1.74 8.25
C VAL A 197 7.58 -1.84 7.10
N GLU A 198 7.27 -3.05 6.64
CA GLU A 198 6.24 -3.30 5.61
C GLU A 198 4.87 -2.74 6.03
N LEU A 199 4.45 -2.94 7.28
CA LEU A 199 3.21 -2.37 7.83
C LEU A 199 3.19 -0.84 7.73
N HIS A 200 4.29 -0.17 8.10
CA HIS A 200 4.39 1.28 8.04
C HIS A 200 4.43 1.81 6.60
N ILE A 201 5.06 1.07 5.68
CA ILE A 201 5.01 1.39 4.26
C ILE A 201 3.54 1.40 3.77
N PHE A 202 2.77 0.35 4.06
CA PHE A 202 1.35 0.29 3.65
C PHE A 202 0.48 1.33 4.36
N TYR A 203 0.79 1.65 5.62
CA TYR A 203 0.15 2.75 6.34
C TYR A 203 0.35 4.07 5.61
N LEU A 204 1.59 4.41 5.26
CA LEU A 204 1.94 5.65 4.55
C LEU A 204 1.36 5.67 3.14
N VAL A 205 1.30 4.53 2.45
CA VAL A 205 0.59 4.42 1.16
C VAL A 205 -0.89 4.77 1.33
N THR A 206 -1.53 4.32 2.40
CA THR A 206 -2.95 4.61 2.67
C THR A 206 -3.14 6.10 3.01
N VAL A 207 -2.18 6.73 3.71
CA VAL A 207 -2.16 8.19 3.91
C VAL A 207 -2.11 8.92 2.56
N ILE A 208 -1.18 8.57 1.67
CA ILE A 208 -1.04 9.19 0.34
C ILE A 208 -2.36 9.05 -0.45
N LEU A 209 -2.92 7.85 -0.54
CA LEU A 209 -4.17 7.61 -1.26
C LEU A 209 -5.34 8.41 -0.68
N THR A 210 -5.39 8.57 0.65
CA THR A 210 -6.41 9.38 1.32
C THR A 210 -6.26 10.87 0.99
N CYS A 211 -5.02 11.38 0.98
CA CYS A 211 -4.71 12.76 0.57
C CYS A 211 -5.03 13.05 -0.92
N PHE A 212 -5.16 12.01 -1.75
CA PHE A 212 -5.56 12.14 -3.15
C PHE A 212 -7.08 12.06 -3.38
N LEU A 213 -7.89 11.70 -2.36
CA LEU A 213 -9.35 11.80 -2.45
C LEU A 213 -9.77 13.27 -2.62
N GLY A 214 -10.85 13.55 -3.35
CA GLY A 214 -11.42 14.91 -3.41
C GLY A 214 -10.68 15.92 -4.31
N ARG A 215 -9.80 15.42 -5.19
CA ARG A 215 -8.93 16.05 -6.24
C ARG A 215 -9.02 17.56 -6.51
N ARG A 216 -10.21 18.16 -6.57
CA ARG A 216 -10.43 19.59 -6.92
C ARG A 216 -10.49 20.54 -5.73
N HIS A 217 -10.69 20.05 -4.51
CA HIS A 217 -10.90 20.89 -3.32
C HIS A 217 -9.93 20.54 -2.17
N ASN A 218 -8.82 19.89 -2.48
CA ASN A 218 -7.89 19.42 -1.45
C ASN A 218 -7.10 20.59 -0.85
N PRO A 219 -7.01 20.68 0.49
CA PRO A 219 -6.14 21.64 1.15
C PRO A 219 -4.68 21.48 0.74
N SER A 220 -3.92 22.58 0.77
CA SER A 220 -2.48 22.58 0.47
C SER A 220 -1.71 21.62 1.39
N LEU A 221 -2.15 21.46 2.64
CA LEU A 221 -1.60 20.53 3.62
C LEU A 221 -1.58 19.07 3.15
N PHE A 222 -2.52 18.63 2.30
CA PHE A 222 -2.53 17.25 1.80
C PHE A 222 -1.35 16.97 0.86
N LYS A 223 -0.89 18.00 0.13
CA LYS A 223 0.34 17.92 -0.66
C LYS A 223 1.53 17.65 0.26
N TYR A 224 1.74 18.50 1.26
CA TYR A 224 2.84 18.34 2.22
C TYR A 224 2.80 16.99 2.94
N ALA A 225 1.64 16.57 3.42
CA ALA A 225 1.49 15.28 4.11
C ALA A 225 1.83 14.10 3.20
N SER A 226 1.36 14.09 1.95
CA SER A 226 1.68 13.01 1.00
C SER A 226 3.16 12.99 0.59
N MET A 227 3.82 14.15 0.50
CA MET A 227 5.26 14.23 0.25
C MET A 227 6.06 13.71 1.45
N VAL A 228 5.70 14.08 2.68
CA VAL A 228 6.30 13.53 3.91
C VAL A 228 6.17 12.01 3.93
N ALA A 229 4.97 11.49 3.62
CA ALA A 229 4.71 10.06 3.55
C ALA A 229 5.59 9.37 2.51
N SER A 230 5.74 9.97 1.32
CA SER A 230 6.59 9.46 0.24
C SER A 230 8.07 9.42 0.62
N SER A 231 8.58 10.48 1.23
CA SER A 231 9.96 10.57 1.73
C SER A 231 10.22 9.47 2.78
N CYS A 232 9.32 9.33 3.75
CA CYS A 232 9.39 8.27 4.76
C CYS A 232 9.38 6.87 4.12
N ILE A 233 8.52 6.60 3.13
CA ILE A 233 8.51 5.31 2.41
C ILE A 233 9.87 5.03 1.77
N SER A 234 10.50 6.04 1.16
CA SER A 234 11.81 5.89 0.51
C SER A 234 12.89 5.51 1.53
N ARG A 235 12.94 6.20 2.68
CA ARG A 235 13.86 5.87 3.78
C ARG A 235 13.61 4.48 4.39
N LEU A 236 12.34 4.05 4.48
CA LEU A 236 12.00 2.69 4.93
C LEU A 236 12.44 1.61 3.93
N TYR A 237 12.34 1.87 2.63
CA TYR A 237 12.90 0.98 1.62
C TYR A 237 14.43 0.98 1.62
N GLU A 238 15.06 2.11 1.93
CA GLU A 238 16.51 2.19 2.15
C GLU A 238 16.95 1.26 3.28
N GLU A 239 16.22 1.24 4.40
CA GLU A 239 16.49 0.33 5.51
C GLU A 239 16.37 -1.14 5.07
N ILE A 240 15.35 -1.50 4.29
CA ILE A 240 15.20 -2.85 3.73
C ILE A 240 16.37 -3.21 2.79
N LEU A 241 16.86 -2.26 2.00
CA LEU A 241 18.04 -2.44 1.14
C LEU A 241 19.30 -2.69 1.97
N TYR A 242 19.54 -1.90 3.02
CA TYR A 242 20.71 -2.09 3.91
C TYR A 242 20.69 -3.46 4.61
N HIS A 243 19.51 -3.98 4.92
CA HIS A 243 19.33 -5.30 5.53
C HIS A 243 19.28 -6.47 4.53
N GLU A 244 19.45 -6.21 3.22
CA GLU A 244 19.42 -7.21 2.14
C GLU A 244 18.11 -8.03 2.07
N ASP A 245 17.01 -7.41 2.52
CA ASP A 245 15.73 -8.10 2.75
C ASP A 245 14.75 -7.95 1.56
N VAL A 246 15.18 -7.29 0.48
CA VAL A 246 14.38 -7.03 -0.74
C VAL A 246 13.83 -8.31 -1.38
N GLN A 247 14.61 -9.40 -1.36
CA GLN A 247 14.24 -10.70 -1.92
C GLN A 247 12.96 -11.32 -1.30
N TYR A 248 12.62 -10.90 -0.09
CA TYR A 248 11.45 -11.35 0.64
C TYR A 248 10.19 -10.52 0.35
N LEU A 249 10.33 -9.36 -0.29
CA LEU A 249 9.19 -8.51 -0.63
C LEU A 249 8.27 -9.18 -1.65
N LEU A 250 6.97 -9.01 -1.42
CA LEU A 250 5.92 -9.44 -2.33
C LEU A 250 5.75 -8.46 -3.50
N PRO A 251 5.16 -8.87 -4.64
CA PRO A 251 5.00 -8.01 -5.83
C PRO A 251 4.22 -6.70 -5.57
N ILE A 252 3.40 -6.65 -4.52
CA ILE A 252 2.61 -5.47 -4.13
C ILE A 252 3.50 -4.28 -3.75
N HIS A 253 4.75 -4.51 -3.34
CA HIS A 253 5.70 -3.43 -3.03
C HIS A 253 6.09 -2.62 -4.27
N SER A 254 6.01 -3.20 -5.48
CA SER A 254 6.19 -2.45 -6.73
C SER A 254 5.14 -1.34 -6.88
N TRP A 255 3.89 -1.63 -6.50
CA TRP A 255 2.82 -0.64 -6.49
C TRP A 255 2.96 0.37 -5.35
N ALA A 256 3.30 -0.08 -4.14
CA ALA A 256 3.57 0.83 -3.03
C ALA A 256 4.68 1.84 -3.38
N ASN A 257 5.73 1.38 -4.09
CA ASN A 257 6.80 2.25 -4.58
C ASN A 257 6.31 3.25 -5.64
N LEU A 258 5.41 2.83 -6.55
CA LEU A 258 4.76 3.73 -7.51
C LEU A 258 3.92 4.80 -6.83
N VAL A 259 3.09 4.44 -5.84
CA VAL A 259 2.27 5.40 -5.09
C VAL A 259 3.17 6.42 -4.39
N ALA A 260 4.27 5.99 -3.77
CA ALA A 260 5.26 6.90 -3.21
C ALA A 260 5.96 7.75 -4.30
N GLY A 261 6.12 7.25 -5.51
CA GLY A 261 6.67 7.99 -6.65
C GLY A 261 5.83 9.22 -7.03
N ILE A 262 4.51 9.16 -6.88
CA ILE A 262 3.60 10.21 -7.34
C ILE A 262 3.90 11.54 -6.65
N PRO A 263 3.81 11.73 -5.31
CA PRO A 263 4.06 13.03 -4.68
C PRO A 263 5.40 13.69 -5.06
N ARG A 264 6.46 12.88 -5.28
CA ARG A 264 7.79 13.34 -5.67
C ARG A 264 7.86 13.83 -7.12
N ALA A 265 7.05 13.25 -8.02
CA ALA A 265 7.03 13.62 -9.42
C ALA A 265 6.42 15.01 -9.67
N PHE A 266 5.52 15.45 -8.79
CA PHE A 266 4.78 16.72 -8.90
C PHE A 266 5.27 17.78 -7.90
N THR A 267 6.54 17.65 -7.51
CA THR A 267 7.25 18.66 -6.74
C THR A 267 8.19 19.39 -7.70
N ASP A 268 7.88 20.65 -8.00
CA ASP A 268 8.61 21.46 -8.99
C ASP A 268 9.85 22.14 -8.43
N ASN A 269 10.01 22.10 -7.12
CA ASN A 269 11.01 22.87 -6.43
C ASN A 269 11.97 21.96 -5.67
N ASP A 270 13.21 21.84 -6.15
CA ASP A 270 14.30 21.17 -5.44
C ASP A 270 14.53 21.78 -4.04
N ALA A 271 14.12 23.04 -3.81
CA ALA A 271 14.14 23.64 -2.48
C ALA A 271 13.08 23.04 -1.53
N LEU A 272 12.00 22.45 -2.05
CA LEU A 272 10.94 21.83 -1.26
C LEU A 272 11.29 20.39 -0.85
N ASN A 273 11.96 19.65 -1.74
CA ASN A 273 12.47 18.31 -1.45
C ASN A 273 13.93 18.15 -1.92
N PRO A 274 14.92 18.53 -1.10
CA PRO A 274 16.33 18.41 -1.46
C PRO A 274 16.80 16.96 -1.60
N ASP A 275 16.10 16.00 -0.98
CA ASP A 275 16.46 14.58 -1.00
C ASP A 275 15.82 13.82 -2.18
N ARG A 276 15.08 14.51 -3.07
CA ARG A 276 14.30 13.88 -4.16
C ARG A 276 15.12 12.93 -5.01
N ASP A 277 16.31 13.34 -5.43
CA ASP A 277 17.17 12.52 -6.29
C ASP A 277 17.62 11.24 -5.59
N GLU A 278 17.94 11.34 -4.30
CA GLU A 278 18.35 10.20 -3.49
C GLU A 278 17.18 9.25 -3.22
N GLU A 279 16.01 9.79 -2.89
CA GLU A 279 14.77 9.02 -2.74
C GLU A 279 14.41 8.27 -4.03
N LEU A 280 14.58 8.93 -5.18
CA LEU A 280 14.36 8.32 -6.48
C LEU A 280 15.38 7.20 -6.74
N ARG A 281 16.65 7.42 -6.44
CA ARG A 281 17.72 6.41 -6.56
C ARG A 281 17.39 5.16 -5.74
N ILE A 282 16.96 5.34 -4.50
CA ILE A 282 16.51 4.25 -3.61
C ILE A 282 15.34 3.48 -4.24
N SER A 283 14.32 4.19 -4.72
CA SER A 283 13.17 3.61 -5.42
C SER A 283 13.58 2.74 -6.61
N LYS A 284 14.47 3.25 -7.47
CA LYS A 284 14.94 2.51 -8.64
C LYS A 284 15.74 1.27 -8.25
N GLN A 285 16.69 1.41 -7.32
CA GLN A 285 17.51 0.30 -6.85
C GLN A 285 16.66 -0.84 -6.26
N LEU A 286 15.64 -0.51 -5.46
CA LEU A 286 14.70 -1.50 -4.94
C LEU A 286 13.99 -2.25 -6.06
N LEU A 287 13.42 -1.52 -7.03
CA LEU A 287 12.66 -2.11 -8.13
C LEU A 287 13.53 -2.94 -9.07
N GLU A 288 14.79 -2.55 -9.29
CA GLU A 288 15.78 -3.31 -10.05
C GLU A 288 15.99 -4.69 -9.40
N ILE A 289 16.29 -4.75 -8.10
CA ILE A 289 16.47 -6.01 -7.38
C ILE A 289 15.17 -6.83 -7.38
N MET A 290 14.01 -6.20 -7.11
CA MET A 290 12.73 -6.90 -7.15
C MET A 290 12.39 -7.46 -8.54
N SER A 291 12.87 -6.82 -9.61
CA SER A 291 12.56 -7.22 -11.00
C SER A 291 13.17 -8.56 -11.41
N GLU A 292 14.19 -9.05 -10.68
CA GLU A 292 14.74 -10.39 -10.87
C GLU A 292 13.70 -11.48 -10.61
N LYS A 293 12.76 -11.21 -9.69
CA LYS A 293 11.73 -12.15 -9.24
C LYS A 293 10.34 -11.78 -9.74
N HIS A 294 10.03 -10.49 -9.83
CA HIS A 294 8.68 -9.97 -10.05
C HIS A 294 8.64 -9.04 -11.27
N THR A 295 7.95 -9.46 -12.32
CA THR A 295 7.73 -8.67 -13.55
C THR A 295 7.05 -7.32 -13.31
N SER A 296 6.21 -7.20 -12.26
CA SER A 296 5.58 -5.93 -11.87
C SER A 296 6.59 -4.85 -11.50
N ALA A 297 7.75 -5.22 -10.95
CA ALA A 297 8.78 -4.27 -10.57
C ALA A 297 9.43 -3.63 -11.80
N ALA A 298 9.65 -4.40 -12.87
CA ALA A 298 10.14 -3.86 -14.14
C ALA A 298 9.14 -2.87 -14.78
N LEU A 299 7.84 -3.15 -14.70
CA LEU A 299 6.80 -2.21 -15.16
C LEU A 299 6.81 -0.93 -14.31
N ALA A 300 6.88 -1.08 -12.98
CA ALA A 300 6.95 0.05 -12.07
C ALA A 300 8.18 0.93 -12.34
N LEU A 301 9.35 0.33 -12.59
CA LEU A 301 10.57 1.05 -12.92
C LEU A 301 10.38 1.93 -14.16
N ARG A 302 9.79 1.38 -15.24
CA ARG A 302 9.48 2.14 -16.46
C ARG A 302 8.50 3.29 -16.20
N LYS A 303 7.48 3.07 -15.36
CA LYS A 303 6.52 4.13 -14.98
C LYS A 303 7.20 5.23 -14.17
N ILE A 304 8.12 4.89 -13.26
CA ILE A 304 8.94 5.84 -12.50
C ILE A 304 9.88 6.63 -13.41
N ASP A 305 10.56 6.00 -14.36
CA ASP A 305 11.39 6.71 -15.33
C ASP A 305 10.56 7.69 -16.17
N ARG A 306 9.34 7.30 -16.55
CA ARG A 306 8.42 8.19 -17.26
C ARG A 306 8.01 9.39 -16.41
N PHE A 307 7.69 9.18 -15.13
CA PHE A 307 7.34 10.28 -14.21
C PHE A 307 8.44 11.35 -14.14
N ASN A 308 9.69 10.93 -14.02
CA ASN A 308 10.81 11.88 -13.88
C ASN A 308 11.18 12.61 -15.18
N ASN A 309 10.84 12.04 -16.32
CA ASN A 309 11.07 12.66 -17.62
C ASN A 309 9.91 13.55 -18.08
N MET A 310 8.77 13.54 -17.39
CA MET A 310 7.67 14.47 -17.66
C MET A 310 8.05 15.86 -17.13
N ARG A 311 8.23 16.82 -18.05
CA ARG A 311 8.31 18.24 -17.70
C ARG A 311 6.91 18.78 -17.37
N THR A 312 6.85 19.73 -16.46
CA THR A 312 5.62 20.40 -15.99
C THR A 312 4.86 21.13 -17.08
N ASP A 313 5.53 21.50 -18.17
CA ASP A 313 4.93 22.04 -19.40
C ASP A 313 3.93 21.07 -20.10
N ALA A 314 3.92 19.78 -19.76
CA ALA A 314 3.00 18.79 -20.32
C ALA A 314 1.57 18.87 -19.75
N PHE A 315 1.34 19.71 -18.74
CA PHE A 315 0.08 19.79 -18.02
C PHE A 315 -0.56 21.17 -18.20
N PRO A 316 -1.89 21.25 -18.39
CA PRO A 316 -2.56 22.52 -18.52
C PRO A 316 -2.41 23.30 -17.21
N THR A 317 -1.86 24.51 -17.30
CA THR A 317 -1.83 25.49 -16.21
C THR A 317 -3.27 25.74 -15.78
N GLN A 318 -3.68 25.19 -14.64
CA GLN A 318 -5.02 25.48 -14.12
C GLN A 318 -5.01 26.86 -13.48
N THR A 319 -5.49 27.83 -14.26
CA THR A 319 -5.86 29.16 -13.78
C THR A 319 -7.19 29.08 -13.04
N GLU A 320 -7.21 28.55 -11.82
CA GLU A 320 -8.31 28.83 -10.88
C GLU A 320 -7.86 28.50 -9.45
N ASN A 321 -7.16 29.49 -8.89
CA ASN A 321 -6.91 29.67 -7.47
C ASN A 321 -8.23 29.80 -6.70
N THR A 322 -8.91 28.70 -6.39
CA THR A 322 -9.90 28.67 -5.31
C THR A 322 -9.19 28.39 -3.99
N TRP A 323 -8.35 29.35 -3.58
CA TRP A 323 -7.96 29.51 -2.19
C TRP A 323 -9.22 29.88 -1.40
N GLY A 324 -9.77 28.94 -0.64
CA GLY A 324 -10.97 29.24 0.14
C GLY A 324 -11.80 28.07 0.68
N ALA A 325 -11.30 26.83 0.71
CA ALA A 325 -11.87 25.87 1.65
C ALA A 325 -11.41 26.29 3.05
N LEU A 326 -12.21 27.12 3.71
CA LEU A 326 -12.05 27.48 5.12
C LEU A 326 -11.74 26.20 5.92
N PRO A 327 -10.73 26.20 6.80
CA PRO A 327 -10.52 25.07 7.69
C PRO A 327 -11.81 24.86 8.48
N VAL A 328 -12.30 23.62 8.52
CA VAL A 328 -13.39 23.28 9.42
C VAL A 328 -12.80 23.37 10.83
N PRO A 329 -13.31 24.25 11.72
CA PRO A 329 -12.77 24.40 13.06
C PRO A 329 -12.77 23.04 13.79
N GLY A 330 -11.63 22.63 14.36
CA GLY A 330 -11.48 21.37 15.08
C GLY A 330 -10.89 20.20 14.28
N GLN A 331 -10.34 20.44 13.08
CA GLN A 331 -9.64 19.40 12.31
C GLN A 331 -8.31 18.96 12.95
N MET A 332 -7.98 17.69 12.73
CA MET A 332 -6.74 17.04 13.18
C MET A 332 -5.50 17.67 12.51
N GLN A 333 -4.42 17.86 13.27
CA GLN A 333 -3.10 18.19 12.72
C GLN A 333 -2.54 16.97 11.96
N LEU A 334 -2.28 17.11 10.66
CA LEU A 334 -1.75 16.06 9.79
C LEU A 334 -0.33 15.65 10.17
N ALA A 335 0.46 16.52 10.79
CA ALA A 335 1.75 16.15 11.37
C ALA A 335 1.62 15.00 12.38
N GLN A 336 0.46 14.89 13.04
CA GLN A 336 0.13 13.76 13.91
C GLN A 336 -0.14 12.46 13.15
N LEU A 337 0.02 12.36 11.83
CA LEU A 337 0.05 11.06 11.13
C LEU A 337 1.44 10.42 11.18
N PHE A 338 2.48 11.21 11.44
CA PHE A 338 3.87 10.82 11.21
C PHE A 338 4.61 10.65 12.55
N PRO A 339 4.80 9.41 13.05
CA PRO A 339 5.55 9.14 14.29
C PRO A 339 7.06 9.14 14.05
N PHE A 340 7.56 10.04 13.19
CA PHE A 340 8.96 10.09 12.78
C PHE A 340 9.62 11.33 13.36
N PRO A 341 10.88 11.24 13.82
CA PRO A 341 11.63 12.43 14.18
C PRO A 341 11.93 13.25 12.91
N SER A 342 12.10 14.56 13.05
CA SER A 342 12.46 15.44 11.92
C SER A 342 13.82 15.09 11.31
N SER A 343 14.70 14.40 12.05
CA SER A 343 15.96 13.84 11.52
C SER A 343 15.74 12.71 10.51
N PHE A 344 14.61 11.99 10.60
CA PHE A 344 14.27 10.92 9.66
C PHE A 344 13.63 11.46 8.37
N CYS A 345 12.83 12.53 8.49
CA CYS A 345 12.19 13.20 7.36
C CYS A 345 12.21 14.73 7.57
N PRO A 346 13.16 15.46 6.97
CA PRO A 346 13.27 16.91 7.12
C PRO A 346 11.99 17.66 6.71
N MET A 347 11.27 17.11 5.72
CA MET A 347 10.02 17.65 5.21
C MET A 347 8.89 17.71 6.26
N LEU A 348 9.00 16.94 7.34
CA LEU A 348 8.07 17.03 8.47
C LEU A 348 8.10 18.42 9.14
N GLY A 349 9.25 19.11 9.10
CA GLY A 349 9.36 20.49 9.56
C GLY A 349 8.50 21.44 8.73
N LEU A 350 8.52 21.30 7.40
CA LEU A 350 7.72 22.11 6.48
C LEU A 350 6.21 21.91 6.70
N LEU A 351 5.77 20.67 6.88
CA LEU A 351 4.37 20.37 7.19
C LEU A 351 3.91 21.06 8.48
N ARG A 352 4.71 20.97 9.56
CA ARG A 352 4.40 21.63 10.83
C ARG A 352 4.33 23.16 10.68
N SER A 353 5.23 23.77 9.92
CA SER A 353 5.21 25.21 9.65
C SER A 353 3.99 25.62 8.81
N ALA A 354 3.62 24.84 7.80
CA ALA A 354 2.42 25.09 6.99
C ALA A 354 1.14 25.02 7.85
N GLU A 355 1.04 24.05 8.76
CA GLU A 355 -0.08 23.93 9.70
C GLU A 355 -0.19 25.13 10.64
N THR A 356 0.93 25.69 11.10
CA THR A 356 0.91 26.91 11.93
C THR A 356 0.49 28.14 11.13
N SER A 357 0.92 28.25 9.86
CA SER A 357 0.59 29.39 9.00
C SER A 357 -0.86 29.40 8.52
N GLU A 358 -1.48 28.24 8.28
CA GLU A 358 -2.91 28.16 7.92
C GLU A 358 -3.85 28.51 9.08
N ASN A 359 -3.34 28.48 10.33
CA ASN A 359 -4.09 28.89 11.53
C ASN A 359 -3.99 30.40 11.85
N GLU A 360 -3.13 31.15 11.14
CA GLU A 360 -3.00 32.61 11.30
C GLU A 360 -3.90 33.39 10.31
N ALA A 361 -4.29 34.62 10.67
CA ALA A 361 -5.24 35.43 9.90
C ALA A 361 -4.71 35.79 8.48
N PRO A 362 -5.61 36.05 7.50
CA PRO A 362 -5.26 36.18 6.07
C PRO A 362 -4.26 37.29 5.73
N ASP A 363 -4.11 38.30 6.59
CA ASP A 363 -3.33 39.52 6.31
C ASP A 363 -1.80 39.30 6.35
N THR A 364 -1.34 38.09 6.68
CA THR A 364 0.08 37.73 6.78
C THR A 364 0.57 36.68 5.76
N LEU A 365 -0.25 36.29 4.78
CA LEU A 365 0.04 35.24 3.78
C LEU A 365 1.10 35.63 2.71
N LEU A 366 2.21 36.22 3.13
CA LEU A 366 3.36 36.47 2.27
C LEU A 366 4.41 35.36 2.44
N ALA A 367 4.67 34.68 1.32
CA ALA A 367 5.86 33.87 1.02
C ALA A 367 5.92 32.43 1.56
N LEU A 368 4.95 31.59 1.19
CA LEU A 368 5.33 30.24 0.73
C LEU A 368 5.66 30.32 -0.77
N PRO A 369 6.66 29.57 -1.28
CA PRO A 369 6.95 29.56 -2.71
C PRO A 369 5.67 29.25 -3.47
N MET A 370 5.28 30.15 -4.38
CA MET A 370 4.13 29.96 -5.27
C MET A 370 4.41 28.76 -6.17
N ASP A 371 4.05 27.57 -5.70
CA ASP A 371 4.07 26.35 -6.48
C ASP A 371 2.88 26.37 -7.45
N SER A 372 3.08 25.96 -8.71
CA SER A 372 1.97 25.69 -9.62
C SER A 372 1.09 24.60 -8.99
N ASN A 373 -0.22 24.83 -9.02
CA ASN A 373 -1.22 23.90 -8.52
C ASN A 373 -1.38 22.73 -9.50
N ASP A 374 -0.37 21.85 -9.56
CA ASP A 374 -0.31 20.68 -10.45
C ASP A 374 -1.01 19.44 -9.86
N TRP A 375 -1.74 19.60 -8.74
CA TRP A 375 -2.51 18.55 -8.08
C TRP A 375 -3.77 18.00 -8.79
N PRO A 376 -4.41 18.68 -9.78
CA PRO A 376 -5.68 18.21 -10.35
C PRO A 376 -5.51 17.12 -11.42
N ILE A 377 -4.31 16.57 -11.58
CA ILE A 377 -3.99 15.52 -12.56
C ILE A 377 -4.68 14.21 -12.16
N ASP A 378 -5.20 13.47 -13.15
CA ASP A 378 -5.76 12.15 -12.94
C ASP A 378 -4.66 11.11 -12.65
N TRP A 379 -4.18 11.09 -11.41
CA TRP A 379 -3.16 10.15 -10.91
C TRP A 379 -3.52 8.67 -11.18
N SER A 380 -4.82 8.37 -11.30
CA SER A 380 -5.31 7.02 -11.52
C SER A 380 -4.83 6.45 -12.85
N SER A 381 -4.63 7.29 -13.88
CA SER A 381 -4.05 6.92 -15.17
C SER A 381 -2.57 6.48 -15.08
N PHE A 382 -1.89 6.79 -13.99
CA PHE A 382 -0.52 6.36 -13.75
C PHE A 382 -0.43 5.10 -12.91
N LEU A 383 -1.42 4.86 -12.04
CA LEU A 383 -1.53 3.63 -11.26
C LEU A 383 -2.13 2.49 -12.08
N PHE A 384 -3.10 2.81 -12.92
CA PHE A 384 -3.85 1.84 -13.73
C PHE A 384 -3.54 2.07 -15.20
N ASP A 385 -3.33 0.99 -15.94
CA ASP A 385 -3.18 1.08 -17.38
C ASP A 385 -4.53 1.42 -18.02
N ASN A 386 -4.51 2.30 -19.02
CA ASN A 386 -5.72 2.65 -19.77
C ASN A 386 -6.37 1.38 -20.34
N PRO A 387 -7.70 1.27 -20.35
CA PRO A 387 -8.37 0.14 -20.96
C PRO A 387 -7.87 -0.04 -22.38
N VAL A 388 -7.58 -1.28 -22.74
CA VAL A 388 -7.11 -1.65 -24.08
C VAL A 388 -8.06 -1.04 -25.11
N SER A 389 -7.54 -0.15 -25.95
CA SER A 389 -8.20 0.22 -27.19
C SER A 389 -8.26 -1.05 -28.04
N VAL A 390 -9.43 -1.68 -28.07
CA VAL A 390 -9.72 -2.84 -28.92
C VAL A 390 -9.74 -2.44 -30.37
#